data_AF-A0A2J0L840-F1
#
_entry.id   AF-A0A2J0L840-F1
#
_cell.length_a   1.000
_cell.length_b   1.000
_cell.length_c   1.000
_cell.angle_alpha   90.00
_cell.angle_beta   90.00
_cell.angle_gamma   90.00
#
_symmetry.space_group_name_H-M   'P 1'
#
loop_
_entity.id
_entity.type
_entity.pdbx_description
1 polymer ?
#
loop_
_entity_poly.entity_id
_entity_poly.type
_entity_poly.pdbx_seq_one_letter_code
_entity_poly.pdbx_strand_id
1 'polypeptide(L)'
;MLIELIDKYYEDRREERNQEHFYISDAGKCQRVVYFSMKGYPRKEKEARVLRIFDRGDITHQRLMRALFGISKIRVIASEIDMPSKEIIHGRADAIISIEDKLYVVDFKSMNDFKFQKMEVPEPSHQQQLQLYMHYFKVPQGIILYENKNTQALKEFELKYNYKLCKKIISDFESLKEQYLDQD
;
A
#
# COMPACT_ATOMS: atom_id res chain seq x y z
N MET A 1 3.41 24.75 24.08
CA MET A 1 3.08 23.76 25.13
C MET A 1 2.35 22.52 24.60
N LEU A 2 1.02 22.50 24.36
CA LEU A 2 0.35 21.23 24.00
C LEU A 2 0.68 20.72 22.58
N ILE A 3 0.77 21.62 21.60
CA ILE A 3 1.15 21.25 20.22
C ILE A 3 2.55 20.63 20.20
N GLU A 4 3.51 21.23 20.91
CA GLU A 4 4.87 20.71 21.05
C GLU A 4 4.91 19.33 21.71
N LEU A 5 4.10 19.10 22.75
CA LEU A 5 3.99 17.78 23.39
C LEU A 5 3.43 16.72 22.42
N ILE A 6 2.44 17.08 21.60
CA ILE A 6 1.89 16.19 20.57
C ILE A 6 2.92 15.94 19.48
N ASP A 7 3.59 16.98 18.98
CA ASP A 7 4.62 16.85 17.95
C ASP A 7 5.74 15.92 18.44
N LYS A 8 6.21 16.15 19.67
CA LYS A 8 7.20 15.31 20.34
C LYS A 8 6.73 13.86 20.49
N TYR A 9 5.46 13.61 20.86
CA TYR A 9 4.91 12.25 20.94
C TYR A 9 5.04 11.48 19.61
N TYR A 10 4.79 12.16 18.48
CA TYR A 10 4.93 11.53 17.17
C TYR A 10 6.41 11.36 16.76
N GLU A 11 7.24 12.35 17.05
CA GLU A 11 8.69 12.31 16.75
C GLU A 11 9.40 11.20 17.55
N ASP A 12 9.09 11.06 18.84
CA ASP A 12 9.68 10.02 19.72
C ASP A 12 9.27 8.59 19.29
N ARG A 13 8.16 8.44 18.54
CA ARG A 13 7.66 7.16 18.00
C ARG A 13 8.02 6.96 16.53
N ARG A 14 8.85 7.84 15.96
CA ARG A 14 9.28 7.71 14.58
C ARG A 14 10.11 6.44 14.44
N GLU A 15 9.65 5.54 13.59
CA GLU A 15 10.44 4.36 13.23
C GLU A 15 11.41 4.70 12.10
N GLU A 16 12.71 4.59 12.39
CA GLU A 16 13.76 4.58 11.38
C GLU A 16 13.84 3.17 10.79
N ARG A 17 13.11 2.95 9.69
CA ARG A 17 13.24 1.72 8.92
C ARG A 17 14.20 1.93 7.76
N ASN A 18 15.39 1.34 7.86
CA ASN A 18 16.20 1.10 6.68
C ASN A 18 15.43 0.15 5.76
N GLN A 19 15.49 0.42 4.46
CA GLN A 19 14.79 -0.40 3.49
C GLN A 19 15.66 -1.60 3.15
N GLU A 20 15.38 -2.74 3.79
CA GLU A 20 16.12 -4.00 3.61
C GLU A 20 15.60 -4.82 2.41
N HIS A 21 14.37 -4.55 2.00
CA HIS A 21 13.67 -5.28 0.95
C HIS A 21 13.01 -4.34 -0.04
N PHE A 22 12.76 -4.82 -1.27
CA PHE A 22 11.86 -4.14 -2.18
C PHE A 22 10.45 -4.26 -1.64
N TYR A 23 9.77 -3.12 -1.41
CA TYR A 23 8.40 -3.16 -0.94
C TYR A 23 7.43 -3.13 -2.11
N ILE A 24 6.31 -3.82 -1.99
CA ILE A 24 5.26 -3.81 -3.02
C ILE A 24 4.72 -2.41 -3.30
N SER A 25 4.75 -1.53 -2.29
CA SER A 25 4.38 -0.12 -2.44
C SER A 25 5.39 0.68 -3.30
N ASP A 26 6.56 0.12 -3.60
CA ASP A 26 7.52 0.69 -4.55
C ASP A 26 7.15 0.42 -6.00
N ALA A 27 6.17 -0.46 -6.26
CA ALA A 27 5.67 -0.69 -7.59
C ALA A 27 5.16 0.63 -8.20
N GLY A 28 5.75 1.02 -9.33
CA GLY A 28 5.40 2.24 -10.05
C GLY A 28 6.12 3.50 -9.55
N LYS A 29 6.99 3.39 -8.55
CA LYS A 29 7.90 4.48 -8.18
C LYS A 29 9.07 4.57 -9.16
N CYS A 30 9.75 5.72 -9.14
CA CYS A 30 11.01 5.88 -9.85
C CYS A 30 12.06 4.90 -9.29
N GLN A 31 12.64 4.08 -10.17
CA GLN A 31 13.68 3.11 -9.81
C GLN A 31 14.85 3.75 -9.06
N ARG A 32 15.23 4.98 -9.42
CA ARG A 32 16.30 5.74 -8.74
C ARG A 32 15.95 6.02 -7.26
N VAL A 33 14.70 6.32 -6.96
CA VAL A 33 14.24 6.54 -5.57
C VAL A 33 14.33 5.25 -4.78
N VAL A 34 13.91 4.13 -5.37
CA VAL A 34 13.98 2.80 -4.74
C VAL A 34 15.44 2.40 -4.51
N TYR A 35 16.31 2.59 -5.51
CA TYR A 35 17.75 2.33 -5.42
C TYR A 35 18.42 3.06 -4.26
N PHE A 36 18.26 4.39 -4.19
CA PHE A 36 18.85 5.19 -3.11
C PHE A 36 18.31 4.82 -1.74
N SER A 37 17.05 4.39 -1.69
CA SER A 37 16.42 3.91 -0.46
C SER A 37 17.04 2.61 0.04
N MET A 38 17.29 1.66 -0.87
CA MET A 38 17.97 0.39 -0.57
C MET A 38 19.42 0.61 -0.12
N LYS A 39 20.16 1.54 -0.74
CA LYS A 39 21.54 1.90 -0.34
C LYS A 39 21.61 2.73 0.95
N GLY A 40 20.48 2.94 1.65
CA GLY A 40 20.46 3.64 2.93
C GLY A 40 20.82 5.12 2.85
N TYR A 41 20.62 5.77 1.70
CA TYR A 41 20.91 7.21 1.59
C TYR A 41 20.05 8.01 2.58
N PRO A 42 20.62 9.05 3.22
CA PRO A 42 19.91 9.85 4.20
C PRO A 42 18.61 10.42 3.63
N ARG A 43 17.50 10.20 4.35
CA ARG A 43 16.19 10.77 4.02
C ARG A 43 15.90 11.93 4.95
N LYS A 44 15.19 12.95 4.46
CA LYS A 44 14.66 14.00 5.34
C LYS A 44 13.74 13.35 6.36
N GLU A 45 13.99 13.64 7.62
CA GLU A 45 13.12 13.24 8.71
C GLU A 45 11.66 13.69 8.48
N LYS A 46 10.72 12.80 8.76
CA LYS A 46 9.29 13.08 8.60
C LYS A 46 8.82 13.98 9.74
N GLU A 47 8.37 15.18 9.39
CA GLU A 47 7.74 16.11 10.34
C GLU A 47 6.56 15.45 11.08
N ALA A 48 6.33 15.82 12.35
CA ALA A 48 5.24 15.28 13.16
C ALA A 48 3.87 15.36 12.49
N ARG A 49 3.64 16.43 11.70
CA ARG A 49 2.43 16.59 10.87
C ARG A 49 2.25 15.46 9.86
N VAL A 50 3.33 15.00 9.23
CA VAL A 50 3.29 13.88 8.27
C VAL A 50 2.99 12.56 8.99
N LEU A 51 3.55 12.37 10.18
CA LEU A 51 3.28 11.18 11.00
C LEU A 51 1.80 11.11 11.42
N ARG A 52 1.19 12.24 11.80
CA ARG A 52 -0.26 12.33 12.03
C ARG A 52 -1.11 11.98 10.80
N ILE A 53 -0.63 12.32 9.60
CA ILE A 53 -1.35 11.97 8.36
C ILE A 53 -1.33 10.45 8.14
N PHE A 54 -0.26 9.76 8.52
CA PHE A 54 -0.17 8.31 8.44
C PHE A 54 -1.03 7.63 9.50
N ASP A 55 -0.96 8.07 10.76
CA ASP A 55 -1.84 7.59 11.83
C ASP A 55 -3.32 7.71 11.46
N ARG A 56 -3.72 8.85 10.88
CA ARG A 56 -5.08 9.01 10.34
C ARG A 56 -5.40 7.97 9.26
N GLY A 57 -4.44 7.65 8.40
CA GLY A 57 -4.59 6.61 7.37
C GLY A 57 -4.84 5.25 7.99
N ASP A 58 -4.07 4.88 9.00
CA ASP A 58 -4.22 3.61 9.73
C ASP A 58 -5.59 3.52 10.41
N ILE A 59 -6.05 4.61 11.04
CA ILE A 59 -7.40 4.70 11.62
C ILE A 59 -8.48 4.53 10.53
N THR A 60 -8.30 5.13 9.35
CA THR A 60 -9.22 4.92 8.22
C THR A 60 -9.27 3.45 7.80
N HIS A 61 -8.12 2.77 7.67
CA HIS A 61 -8.07 1.35 7.31
C HIS A 61 -8.79 0.50 8.37
N GLN A 62 -8.54 0.73 9.66
CA GLN A 62 -9.22 0.04 10.75
C GLN A 62 -10.74 0.24 10.73
N ARG A 63 -11.21 1.48 10.48
CA ARG A 63 -12.65 1.77 10.40
C ARG A 63 -13.30 1.06 9.21
N LEU A 64 -12.67 1.10 8.04
CA LEU A 64 -13.20 0.41 6.84
C LEU A 64 -13.22 -1.11 7.05
N MET A 65 -12.19 -1.69 7.65
CA MET A 65 -12.19 -3.11 8.02
C MET A 65 -13.34 -3.46 8.97
N ARG A 66 -13.58 -2.66 10.01
CA ARG A 66 -14.72 -2.86 10.92
C ARG A 66 -16.05 -2.87 10.16
N ALA A 67 -16.21 -2.00 9.17
CA ALA A 67 -17.40 -1.99 8.31
C ALA A 67 -17.52 -3.30 7.50
N LEU A 68 -16.42 -3.78 6.89
CA LEU A 68 -16.43 -5.05 6.15
C LEU A 68 -16.83 -6.24 7.03
N PHE A 69 -16.32 -6.31 8.27
CA PHE A 69 -16.73 -7.34 9.23
C PHE A 69 -18.22 -7.29 9.61
N GLY A 70 -18.83 -6.10 9.56
CA GLY A 70 -20.25 -5.90 9.91
C GLY A 70 -21.24 -6.20 8.78
N ILE A 71 -20.78 -6.39 7.55
CA ILE A 71 -21.64 -6.62 6.38
C ILE A 71 -21.84 -8.12 6.18
N SER A 72 -23.06 -8.62 6.33
CA SER A 72 -23.39 -10.05 6.25
C SER A 72 -23.05 -10.71 4.90
N LYS A 73 -23.01 -9.93 3.82
CA LYS A 73 -22.65 -10.41 2.47
C LYS A 73 -21.14 -10.55 2.26
N ILE A 74 -20.32 -10.02 3.16
CA ILE A 74 -18.86 -10.02 3.04
C ILE A 74 -18.30 -10.97 4.08
N ARG A 75 -17.57 -11.99 3.61
CA ARG A 75 -16.76 -12.83 4.49
C ARG A 75 -15.32 -12.37 4.42
N VAL A 76 -14.78 -11.83 5.52
CA VAL A 76 -13.35 -11.53 5.61
C VAL A 76 -12.58 -12.84 5.78
N ILE A 77 -11.73 -13.17 4.81
CA ILE A 77 -10.90 -14.39 4.80
C ILE A 77 -9.60 -14.14 5.56
N ALA A 78 -8.99 -12.98 5.33
CA ALA A 78 -7.78 -12.53 6.01
C ALA A 78 -7.75 -11.00 6.06
N SER A 79 -7.07 -10.46 7.06
CA SER A 79 -6.81 -9.03 7.24
C SER A 79 -5.35 -8.81 7.63
N GLU A 80 -4.73 -7.73 7.14
CA GLU A 80 -3.31 -7.42 7.36
C GLU A 80 -2.39 -8.61 7.08
N ILE A 81 -2.52 -9.19 5.90
CA ILE A 81 -1.81 -10.42 5.53
C ILE A 81 -0.49 -10.12 4.81
N ASP A 82 0.60 -10.62 5.38
CA ASP A 82 1.91 -10.56 4.73
C ASP A 82 1.96 -11.43 3.48
N MET A 83 2.65 -10.93 2.48
CA MET A 83 2.98 -11.70 1.28
C MET A 83 3.90 -12.88 1.61
N PRO A 84 3.88 -13.95 0.81
CA PRO A 84 4.81 -15.07 0.97
C PRO A 84 6.28 -14.61 1.04
N SER A 85 6.99 -15.05 2.08
CA SER A 85 8.32 -14.52 2.47
C SER A 85 9.49 -14.90 1.57
N LYS A 86 9.28 -15.76 0.56
CA LYS A 86 10.35 -16.26 -0.34
C LYS A 86 10.60 -15.32 -1.52
N GLU A 87 9.87 -14.24 -1.61
CA GLU A 87 9.84 -13.35 -2.76
C GLU A 87 10.80 -12.17 -2.59
N ILE A 88 11.33 -11.66 -3.70
CA ILE A 88 12.19 -10.46 -3.70
C ILE A 88 11.41 -9.22 -3.19
N ILE A 89 10.08 -9.25 -3.35
CA ILE A 89 9.17 -8.17 -3.03
C ILE A 89 8.40 -8.53 -1.76
N HIS A 90 8.43 -7.63 -0.78
CA HIS A 90 7.72 -7.76 0.48
C HIS A 90 6.53 -6.81 0.54
N GLY A 91 5.45 -7.23 1.20
CA GLY A 91 4.26 -6.40 1.32
C GLY A 91 3.23 -7.02 2.24
N ARG A 92 2.26 -6.21 2.65
CA ARG A 92 1.17 -6.60 3.53
C ARG A 92 -0.14 -6.08 2.96
N ALA A 93 -0.99 -6.97 2.45
CA ALA A 93 -2.29 -6.59 1.93
C ALA A 93 -3.25 -6.25 3.07
N ASP A 94 -4.14 -5.28 2.83
CA ASP A 94 -5.10 -4.87 3.84
C ASP A 94 -6.13 -5.96 4.13
N ALA A 95 -6.70 -6.59 3.09
CA ALA A 95 -7.63 -7.69 3.27
C ALA A 95 -7.72 -8.63 2.06
N ILE A 96 -8.16 -9.86 2.34
CA ILE A 96 -8.75 -10.77 1.36
C ILE A 96 -10.17 -11.05 1.83
N ILE A 97 -11.15 -10.79 0.96
CA ILE A 97 -12.58 -10.97 1.26
C ILE A 97 -13.24 -11.90 0.25
N SER A 98 -14.38 -12.44 0.62
CA SER A 98 -15.30 -13.12 -0.27
C SER A 98 -16.65 -12.41 -0.31
N ILE A 99 -17.15 -12.14 -1.52
CA ILE A 99 -18.48 -11.60 -1.79
C ILE A 99 -19.15 -12.57 -2.76
N GLU A 100 -20.27 -13.17 -2.38
CA GLU A 100 -21.00 -14.15 -3.21
C GLU A 100 -20.05 -15.24 -3.77
N ASP A 101 -19.23 -15.83 -2.89
CA ASP A 101 -18.23 -16.88 -3.18
C ASP A 101 -17.09 -16.47 -4.14
N LYS A 102 -16.99 -15.19 -4.52
CA LYS A 102 -15.87 -14.65 -5.28
C LYS A 102 -14.84 -14.02 -4.35
N LEU A 103 -13.57 -14.37 -4.54
CA LEU A 103 -12.46 -13.84 -3.74
C LEU A 103 -11.90 -12.55 -4.33
N TYR A 104 -11.65 -11.58 -3.46
CA TYR A 104 -11.06 -10.29 -3.79
C TYR A 104 -9.90 -9.97 -2.85
N VAL A 105 -8.78 -9.51 -3.41
CA VAL A 105 -7.80 -8.75 -2.62
C VAL A 105 -8.29 -7.31 -2.54
N VAL A 106 -8.28 -6.73 -1.34
CA VAL A 106 -8.68 -5.34 -1.12
C VAL A 106 -7.48 -4.53 -0.66
N ASP A 107 -7.28 -3.37 -1.29
CA ASP A 107 -6.27 -2.38 -0.93
C ASP A 107 -6.98 -1.05 -0.63
N PHE A 108 -6.87 -0.57 0.60
CA PHE A 108 -7.46 0.69 1.01
C PHE A 108 -6.51 1.84 0.72
N LYS A 109 -7.10 2.98 0.37
CA LYS A 109 -6.39 4.23 0.13
C LYS A 109 -7.17 5.39 0.69
N SER A 110 -6.48 6.32 1.34
CA SER A 110 -7.05 7.61 1.72
C SER A 110 -6.34 8.73 0.99
N MET A 111 -7.09 9.67 0.44
CA MET A 111 -6.52 10.76 -0.36
C MET A 111 -7.18 12.11 -0.10
N ASN A 112 -6.47 13.17 -0.51
CA ASN A 112 -7.01 14.52 -0.42
C ASN A 112 -8.17 14.71 -1.40
N ASP A 113 -9.02 15.68 -1.06
CA ASP A 113 -10.24 15.98 -1.80
C ASP A 113 -9.98 16.32 -3.28
N PHE A 114 -8.97 17.12 -3.57
CA PHE A 114 -8.68 17.55 -4.94
C PHE A 114 -8.37 16.38 -5.88
N LYS A 115 -7.50 15.46 -5.46
CA LYS A 115 -7.20 14.25 -6.24
C LYS A 115 -8.41 13.34 -6.32
N PHE A 116 -9.13 13.17 -5.22
CA PHE A 116 -10.31 12.32 -5.14
C PHE A 116 -11.40 12.75 -6.12
N GLN A 117 -11.72 14.04 -6.19
CA GLN A 117 -12.76 14.55 -7.06
C GLN A 117 -12.44 14.31 -8.54
N LYS A 118 -11.19 14.54 -8.94
CA LYS A 118 -10.71 14.39 -10.32
C LYS A 118 -10.43 12.95 -10.75
N MET A 119 -10.47 12.01 -9.82
CA MET A 119 -10.15 10.61 -10.10
C MET A 119 -11.27 9.92 -10.90
N GLU A 120 -10.94 9.48 -12.11
CA GLU A 120 -11.79 8.62 -12.96
C GLU A 120 -11.26 7.18 -13.06
N VAL A 121 -9.96 6.99 -12.81
CA VAL A 121 -9.25 5.71 -12.82
C VAL A 121 -8.32 5.64 -11.60
N PRO A 122 -7.98 4.45 -11.08
CA PRO A 122 -7.09 4.34 -9.93
C PRO A 122 -5.69 4.89 -10.25
N GLU A 123 -4.97 5.40 -9.25
CA GLU A 123 -3.57 5.83 -9.46
C GLU A 123 -2.74 4.63 -9.96
N PRO A 124 -1.89 4.78 -11.00
CA PRO A 124 -1.15 3.67 -11.59
C PRO A 124 -0.31 2.87 -10.59
N SER A 125 0.31 3.53 -9.60
CA SER A 125 1.07 2.85 -8.54
C SER A 125 0.19 1.96 -7.65
N HIS A 126 -1.03 2.41 -7.31
CA HIS A 126 -1.97 1.59 -6.53
C HIS A 126 -2.48 0.41 -7.34
N GLN A 127 -2.72 0.60 -8.64
CA GLN A 127 -3.05 -0.50 -9.55
C GLN A 127 -1.92 -1.54 -9.58
N GLN A 128 -0.67 -1.11 -9.73
CA GLN A 128 0.48 -2.01 -9.76
C GLN A 128 0.68 -2.74 -8.43
N GLN A 129 0.51 -2.05 -7.30
CA GLN A 129 0.54 -2.63 -5.96
C GLN A 129 -0.52 -3.73 -5.81
N LEU A 130 -1.79 -3.44 -6.13
CA LEU A 130 -2.86 -4.44 -6.04
C LEU A 130 -2.62 -5.63 -6.96
N GLN A 131 -2.13 -5.41 -8.18
CA GLN A 131 -1.84 -6.47 -9.15
C GLN A 131 -0.78 -7.44 -8.64
N LEU A 132 0.26 -6.93 -7.96
CA LEU A 132 1.25 -7.78 -7.30
C LEU A 132 0.64 -8.57 -6.15
N TYR A 133 -0.22 -7.99 -5.31
CA TYR A 133 -0.91 -8.78 -4.28
C TYR A 133 -1.74 -9.91 -4.90
N MET A 134 -2.50 -9.61 -5.95
CA MET A 134 -3.28 -10.60 -6.71
C MET A 134 -2.38 -11.71 -7.28
N HIS A 135 -1.20 -11.35 -7.80
CA HIS A 135 -0.20 -12.29 -8.30
C HIS A 135 0.28 -13.26 -7.23
N TYR A 136 0.64 -12.76 -6.05
CA TYR A 136 1.26 -13.55 -5.00
C TYR A 136 0.25 -14.36 -4.20
N PHE A 137 -0.94 -13.81 -3.92
CA PHE A 137 -2.02 -14.53 -3.24
C PHE A 137 -2.83 -15.45 -4.17
N LYS A 138 -2.56 -15.43 -5.48
CA LYS A 138 -3.27 -16.23 -6.51
C LYS A 138 -4.78 -15.95 -6.53
N VAL A 139 -5.15 -14.69 -6.30
CA VAL A 139 -6.54 -14.23 -6.32
C VAL A 139 -6.79 -13.44 -7.62
N PRO A 140 -7.77 -13.83 -8.45
CA PRO A 140 -7.93 -13.29 -9.80
C PRO A 140 -8.60 -11.91 -9.86
N GLN A 141 -9.24 -11.47 -8.77
CA GLN A 141 -9.95 -10.19 -8.66
C GLN A 141 -9.40 -9.36 -7.50
N GLY A 142 -9.43 -8.04 -7.66
CA GLY A 142 -9.06 -7.14 -6.58
C GLY A 142 -9.86 -5.85 -6.64
N ILE A 143 -9.95 -5.18 -5.49
CA ILE A 143 -10.67 -3.92 -5.32
C ILE A 143 -9.71 -2.92 -4.69
N ILE A 144 -9.59 -1.73 -5.29
CA ILE A 144 -8.99 -0.59 -4.61
C ILE A 144 -10.14 0.27 -4.10
N LEU A 145 -10.21 0.47 -2.78
CA LEU A 145 -11.22 1.30 -2.15
C LEU A 145 -10.58 2.60 -1.64
N TYR A 146 -10.96 3.70 -2.27
CA TYR A 146 -10.52 5.04 -1.93
C TYR A 146 -11.52 5.73 -1.01
N GLU A 147 -11.01 6.39 0.02
CA GLU A 147 -11.77 7.31 0.86
C GLU A 147 -11.20 8.74 0.78
N ASN A 148 -12.10 9.69 0.62
CA ASN A 148 -11.79 11.11 0.71
C ASN A 148 -11.55 11.53 2.17
N LYS A 149 -10.36 12.07 2.47
CA LYS A 149 -10.00 12.56 3.81
C LYS A 149 -10.85 13.74 4.26
N ASN A 150 -11.49 14.49 3.38
CA ASN A 150 -12.26 15.66 3.73
C ASN A 150 -13.75 15.32 3.93
N THR A 151 -14.32 14.48 3.07
CA THR A 151 -15.78 14.26 3.01
C THR A 151 -16.22 12.85 3.37
N GLN A 152 -15.27 11.91 3.55
CA GLN A 152 -15.54 10.48 3.76
C GLN A 152 -16.29 9.80 2.60
N ALA A 153 -16.39 10.47 1.45
CA ALA A 153 -16.89 9.87 0.23
C ALA A 153 -15.98 8.70 -0.20
N LEU A 154 -16.60 7.65 -0.75
CA LEU A 154 -15.92 6.44 -1.22
C LEU A 154 -15.93 6.37 -2.76
N LYS A 155 -14.85 5.82 -3.32
CA LYS A 155 -14.75 5.38 -4.72
C LYS A 155 -14.09 4.01 -4.74
N GLU A 156 -14.61 3.08 -5.52
CA GLU A 156 -14.02 1.75 -5.67
C GLU A 156 -13.69 1.44 -7.12
N PHE A 157 -12.64 0.65 -7.32
CA PHE A 157 -12.22 0.16 -8.63
C PHE A 157 -11.95 -1.32 -8.56
N GLU A 158 -12.80 -2.12 -9.24
CA GLU A 158 -12.56 -3.55 -9.42
C GLU A 158 -11.58 -3.77 -10.58
N LEU A 159 -10.57 -4.61 -10.35
CA LEU A 159 -9.54 -4.94 -11.30
C LEU A 159 -9.43 -6.46 -11.46
N LYS A 160 -9.22 -6.89 -12.71
CA LYS A 160 -8.88 -8.28 -13.02
C LYS A 160 -7.37 -8.44 -13.06
N TYR A 161 -6.90 -9.62 -12.66
CA TYR A 161 -5.49 -9.95 -12.68
C TYR A 161 -4.88 -9.85 -14.08
N ASN A 162 -3.73 -9.18 -14.17
CA ASN A 162 -2.97 -9.00 -15.39
C ASN A 162 -1.55 -9.56 -15.21
N TYR A 163 -1.36 -10.79 -15.66
CA TYR A 163 -0.06 -11.48 -15.62
C TYR A 163 1.05 -10.71 -16.33
N LYS A 164 0.78 -10.11 -17.50
CA LYS A 164 1.81 -9.39 -18.27
C LYS A 164 2.33 -8.18 -17.50
N LEU A 165 1.42 -7.44 -16.84
CA LEU A 165 1.78 -6.32 -15.99
C LEU A 165 2.62 -6.76 -14.80
N CYS A 166 2.20 -7.82 -14.09
CA CYS A 166 2.96 -8.33 -12.94
C CYS A 166 4.35 -8.82 -13.33
N LYS A 167 4.44 -9.58 -14.43
CA LYS A 167 5.72 -10.06 -14.96
C LYS A 167 6.68 -8.90 -15.27
N LYS A 168 6.17 -7.82 -15.87
CA LYS A 168 6.97 -6.62 -16.14
C LYS A 168 7.48 -5.99 -14.83
N ILE A 169 6.61 -5.77 -13.85
CA ILE A 169 6.99 -5.14 -12.58
C ILE A 169 8.02 -5.97 -11.83
N ILE A 170 7.83 -7.30 -11.76
CA ILE A 170 8.76 -8.21 -11.11
C ILE A 170 10.13 -8.17 -11.81
N SER A 171 10.15 -8.21 -13.15
CA SER A 171 11.40 -8.07 -13.92
C SER A 171 12.10 -6.73 -13.68
N ASP A 172 11.33 -5.63 -13.58
CA ASP A 172 11.89 -4.30 -13.27
C ASP A 172 12.56 -4.28 -11.88
N PHE A 173 12.02 -5.02 -10.89
CA PHE A 173 12.63 -5.18 -9.56
C PHE A 173 13.84 -6.11 -9.58
N GLU A 174 13.80 -7.20 -10.34
CA GLU A 174 14.93 -8.14 -10.50
C GLU A 174 16.15 -7.43 -11.10
N SER A 175 15.96 -6.68 -12.20
CA SER A 175 17.04 -5.89 -12.80
C SER A 175 17.59 -4.82 -11.85
N LEU A 176 16.74 -4.22 -11.02
CA LEU A 176 17.19 -3.24 -10.02
C LEU A 176 18.00 -3.90 -8.89
N LYS A 177 17.63 -5.13 -8.51
CA LYS A 177 18.36 -5.94 -7.52
C LYS A 177 19.76 -6.32 -8.03
N GLU A 178 19.88 -6.72 -9.29
CA GLU A 178 21.17 -7.03 -9.92
C GLU A 178 22.11 -5.81 -9.87
N GLN A 179 21.63 -4.64 -10.28
CA GLN A 179 22.40 -3.39 -10.21
C GLN A 179 22.83 -3.01 -8.79
N TYR A 180 22.02 -3.37 -7.79
CA TYR A 180 22.34 -3.13 -6.38
C TYR A 180 23.45 -4.07 -5.88
N LEU A 181 23.41 -5.35 -6.26
CA LEU A 181 24.35 -6.40 -5.81
C LEU A 181 25.69 -6.38 -6.56
N ASP A 182 25.71 -5.98 -7.84
CA ASP A 182 26.93 -5.96 -8.67
C ASP A 182 27.90 -4.80 -8.32
N GLN A 183 27.53 -3.91 -7.39
CA GLN A 183 28.34 -2.74 -7.00
C GLN A 183 28.90 -2.81 -5.57
N ASP A 184 28.68 -3.92 -4.87
CA ASP A 184 29.29 -4.22 -3.56
C ASP A 184 30.38 -5.30 -3.71
#